data_AF-Q10095-F1
#
_entry.id   AF-Q10095-F1
#
_cell.length_a   1.000
_cell.length_b   1.000
_cell.length_c   1.000
_cell.angle_alpha   90.00
_cell.angle_beta   90.00
_cell.angle_gamma   90.00
#
_symmetry.space_group_name_H-M   'P 1'
#
loop_
_entity.id
_entity.type
_entity.pdbx_description
1 polymer ?
#
loop_
_entity_poly.entity_id
_entity_poly.type
_entity_poly.pdbx_seq_one_letter_code
_entity_poly.pdbx_strand_id
1 'polypeptide(L)'
;MTTLKVDEDLECALMEQFIEALHQRCTDIPRTQLCVLAISFNRFILHKSPDIFTYIQYYQQKLNSYGFPLPPVVLKSLQMPLTSPEPDADERFRDGDTEFDTAGVTASSCFPVDVKSPSVRAFGNVTFQSD
;
A
#
# COMPACT_ATOMS: atom_id res chain seq x y z
N MET A 1 8.76 3.25 22.99
CA MET A 1 8.41 2.84 21.61
C MET A 1 7.63 3.98 20.98
N THR A 2 8.21 4.65 19.99
CA THR A 2 7.51 5.69 19.20
C THR A 2 6.58 4.99 18.22
N THR A 3 5.27 5.12 18.43
CA THR A 3 4.26 4.58 17.52
C THR A 3 4.26 5.42 16.24
N LEU A 4 4.34 4.77 15.07
CA LEU A 4 4.17 5.42 13.78
C LEU A 4 2.82 6.14 13.77
N LYS A 5 2.83 7.44 13.49
CA LYS A 5 1.60 8.21 13.26
C LYS A 5 1.23 8.11 11.79
N VAL A 6 0.09 7.52 11.51
CA VAL A 6 -0.50 7.42 10.17
C VAL A 6 -1.69 8.39 10.13
N ASP A 7 -1.87 9.02 8.98
CA ASP A 7 -3.04 9.86 8.71
C ASP A 7 -4.32 9.01 8.76
N GLU A 8 -5.36 9.49 9.46
CA GLU A 8 -6.59 8.71 9.68
C GLU A 8 -7.30 8.39 8.36
N ASP A 9 -7.31 9.30 7.39
CA ASP A 9 -7.92 9.06 6.08
C ASP A 9 -7.16 7.98 5.29
N LEU A 10 -5.82 8.00 5.36
CA LEU A 10 -4.98 6.97 4.77
C LEU A 10 -5.23 5.60 5.41
N GLU A 11 -5.24 5.53 6.74
CA GLU A 11 -5.47 4.30 7.49
C GLU A 11 -6.85 3.71 7.16
N CYS A 12 -7.90 4.54 7.22
CA CYS A 12 -9.26 4.15 6.87
C CYS A 12 -9.35 3.61 5.43
N ALA A 13 -8.80 4.33 4.44
CA ALA A 13 -8.87 3.90 3.05
C ALA A 13 -8.13 2.58 2.79
N LEU A 14 -6.96 2.38 3.40
CA LEU A 14 -6.20 1.14 3.29
C LEU A 14 -6.95 -0.03 3.95
N MET A 15 -7.53 0.21 5.13
CA MET A 15 -8.33 -0.80 5.83
C MET A 15 -9.60 -1.18 5.06
N GLU A 16 -10.34 -0.20 4.54
CA GLU A 16 -11.56 -0.46 3.76
C GLU A 16 -11.27 -1.27 2.51
N GLN A 17 -10.25 -0.89 1.74
CA GLN A 17 -9.82 -1.62 0.55
C GLN A 17 -9.38 -3.05 0.90
N PHE A 18 -8.72 -3.23 2.03
CA PHE A 18 -8.30 -4.54 2.51
C PHE A 18 -9.49 -5.41 2.95
N ILE A 19 -10.46 -4.84 3.66
CA ILE A 19 -11.70 -5.55 4.05
C ILE A 19 -12.48 -5.97 2.81
N GLU A 20 -12.57 -5.10 1.81
CA GLU A 20 -13.23 -5.43 0.54
C GLU A 20 -12.50 -6.55 -0.20
N ALA A 21 -11.16 -6.51 -0.21
CA ALA A 21 -10.34 -7.58 -0.77
C ALA A 21 -10.55 -8.92 -0.08
N LEU A 22 -10.64 -8.92 1.26
CA LEU A 22 -10.95 -10.12 2.03
C LEU A 22 -12.36 -10.62 1.75
N HIS A 23 -13.34 -9.73 1.66
CA HIS A 23 -14.74 -10.08 1.45
C HIS A 23 -14.98 -10.73 0.08
N GLN A 24 -14.30 -10.26 -0.97
CA GLN A 24 -14.37 -10.89 -2.29
C GLN A 24 -13.71 -12.29 -2.34
N ARG A 25 -12.74 -12.56 -1.46
CA ARG A 25 -12.07 -13.87 -1.38
C ARG A 25 -12.76 -14.85 -0.44
N CYS A 26 -13.44 -14.34 0.58
CA CYS A 26 -14.07 -15.12 1.64
C CYS A 26 -15.54 -14.72 1.79
N THR A 27 -16.33 -14.96 0.75
CA THR A 27 -17.75 -14.57 0.69
C THR A 27 -18.61 -15.22 1.77
N ASP A 28 -18.18 -16.37 2.30
CA ASP A 28 -18.89 -17.10 3.36
C ASP A 28 -18.60 -16.57 4.77
N ILE A 29 -17.59 -15.70 4.92
CA ILE A 29 -17.19 -15.15 6.23
C ILE A 29 -17.92 -13.81 6.45
N PRO A 30 -18.63 -13.63 7.59
CA PRO A 30 -19.27 -12.36 7.90
C PRO A 30 -18.28 -11.19 7.89
N ARG A 31 -18.67 -10.07 7.27
CA ARG A 31 -17.85 -8.86 7.18
C ARG A 31 -17.31 -8.41 8.54
N THR A 32 -18.06 -8.60 9.62
CA THR A 32 -17.63 -8.29 10.99
C THR A 32 -16.38 -9.06 11.41
N GLN A 33 -16.25 -10.34 11.05
CA GLN A 33 -15.05 -11.14 11.32
C GLN A 33 -13.87 -10.69 10.45
N LEU A 34 -14.14 -10.33 9.20
CA LEU A 34 -13.11 -9.77 8.31
C LEU A 34 -12.59 -8.42 8.83
N CYS A 35 -13.45 -7.59 9.42
CA CYS A 35 -13.04 -6.36 10.09
C CYS A 35 -12.07 -6.63 11.26
N VAL A 36 -12.34 -7.64 12.09
CA VAL A 36 -11.44 -8.02 13.19
C VAL A 36 -10.07 -8.46 12.66
N LEU A 37 -10.05 -9.21 11.55
CA LEU A 37 -8.81 -9.61 10.89
C LEU A 37 -8.05 -8.40 10.34
N ALA A 38 -8.75 -7.47 9.68
CA ALA A 38 -8.17 -6.24 9.15
C ALA A 38 -7.58 -5.34 10.25
N ILE A 39 -8.29 -5.18 11.37
CA ILE A 39 -7.80 -4.43 12.55
C ILE A 39 -6.54 -5.10 13.13
N SER A 40 -6.56 -6.42 13.25
CA SER A 40 -5.42 -7.18 13.77
C SER A 40 -4.20 -7.07 12.87
N PHE A 41 -4.41 -7.15 11.54
CA PHE A 41 -3.37 -6.94 10.54
C PHE A 41 -2.81 -5.52 10.62
N ASN A 42 -3.66 -4.50 10.65
CA ASN A 42 -3.25 -3.10 10.74
C ASN A 42 -2.40 -2.81 11.99
N ARG A 43 -2.82 -3.31 13.15
CA ARG A 43 -2.02 -3.19 14.39
C ARG A 43 -0.66 -3.86 14.29
N PHE A 44 -0.60 -5.04 13.67
CA PHE A 44 0.66 -5.76 13.47
C PHE A 44 1.64 -4.97 12.60
N ILE A 45 1.17 -4.43 11.47
CA ILE A 45 2.04 -3.66 10.57
C ILE A 45 2.41 -2.30 11.13
N LEU A 46 1.54 -1.62 11.90
CA LEU A 46 1.88 -0.38 12.60
C LEU A 46 3.02 -0.59 13.59
N HIS A 47 3.04 -1.73 14.29
CA HIS A 47 4.12 -2.08 15.21
C HIS A 47 5.41 -2.47 14.47
N LYS A 48 5.31 -3.09 13.29
CA LYS A 48 6.45 -3.58 12.52
C LYS A 48 7.08 -2.52 11.61
N SER A 49 6.32 -1.51 11.22
CA SER A 49 6.76 -0.52 10.23
C SER A 49 7.51 0.63 10.90
N PRO A 50 8.78 0.89 10.52
CA PRO A 50 9.53 2.03 11.05
C PRO A 50 9.05 3.38 10.48
N ASP A 51 8.42 3.37 9.30
CA ASP A 51 7.97 4.56 8.58
C ASP A 51 6.69 4.29 7.77
N ILE A 52 6.10 5.37 7.26
CA ILE A 52 4.85 5.36 6.48
C ILE A 52 4.98 4.56 5.18
N PHE A 53 6.17 4.57 4.57
CA PHE A 53 6.42 3.89 3.30
C PHE A 53 6.41 2.38 3.48
N THR A 54 7.09 1.88 4.51
CA THR A 54 7.09 0.47 4.89
C THR A 54 5.68 0.00 5.26
N TYR A 55 4.91 0.84 5.97
CA TYR A 55 3.51 0.56 6.30
C TYR A 55 2.64 0.39 5.04
N ILE A 56 2.75 1.31 4.08
CA ILE A 56 2.05 1.25 2.78
C ILE A 56 2.50 0.02 1.98
N GLN A 57 3.80 -0.31 1.99
CA GLN A 57 4.33 -1.48 1.28
C GLN A 57 3.74 -2.80 1.78
N TYR A 58 3.52 -2.94 3.09
CA TYR A 58 2.85 -4.13 3.63
C TYR A 58 1.41 -4.26 3.11
N TYR A 59 0.66 -3.17 3.05
CA TYR A 59 -0.67 -3.16 2.43
C TYR A 59 -0.60 -3.49 0.94
N GLN A 60 0.32 -2.86 0.20
CA GLN A 60 0.49 -3.09 -1.23
C GLN A 60 0.77 -4.55 -1.53
N GLN A 61 1.69 -5.18 -0.78
CA GLN A 61 2.02 -6.59 -0.96
C GLN A 61 0.80 -7.49 -0.75
N LYS A 62 -0.02 -7.21 0.28
CA LYS A 62 -1.23 -7.98 0.56
C LYS A 62 -2.35 -7.73 -0.43
N LEU A 63 -2.64 -6.47 -0.76
CA LEU A 63 -3.66 -6.12 -1.75
C LEU A 63 -3.31 -6.68 -3.14
N ASN A 64 -2.05 -6.60 -3.55
CA ASN A 64 -1.56 -7.22 -4.79
C ASN A 64 -1.77 -8.75 -4.79
N SER A 65 -1.57 -9.42 -3.65
CA SER A 65 -1.83 -10.86 -3.54
C SER A 65 -3.30 -11.23 -3.72
N TYR A 66 -4.22 -10.28 -3.48
CA TYR A 66 -5.66 -10.44 -3.73
C TYR A 66 -6.11 -9.89 -5.08
N GLY A 67 -5.24 -9.18 -5.82
CA GLY A 67 -5.56 -8.54 -7.10
C GLY A 67 -6.18 -7.15 -6.98
N PHE A 68 -5.99 -6.47 -5.85
CA PHE A 68 -6.54 -5.14 -5.61
C PHE A 68 -5.47 -4.06 -5.75
N PRO A 69 -5.78 -2.92 -6.40
CA PRO A 69 -4.89 -1.78 -6.43
C PRO A 69 -4.85 -1.08 -5.07
N LEU A 70 -3.78 -0.32 -4.83
CA LEU A 70 -3.70 0.61 -3.70
C LEU A 70 -4.75 1.73 -3.86
N PRO A 71 -5.35 2.22 -2.76
CA PRO A 71 -6.23 3.37 -2.78
C PRO A 71 -5.53 4.63 -3.32
N PRO A 72 -6.21 5.49 -4.09
CA PRO A 72 -5.61 6.71 -4.64
C PRO A 72 -5.17 7.71 -3.57
N VAL A 73 -5.74 7.66 -2.35
CA VAL A 73 -5.33 8.53 -1.25
C VAL A 73 -3.87 8.34 -0.84
N VAL A 74 -3.30 7.16 -1.10
CA VAL A 74 -1.88 6.86 -0.85
C VAL A 74 -0.96 7.84 -1.57
N LEU A 75 -1.36 8.34 -2.75
CA LEU A 75 -0.59 9.34 -3.48
C LEU A 75 -0.45 10.65 -2.68
N LYS A 76 -1.46 11.07 -1.93
CA LYS A 76 -1.39 12.26 -1.08
C LYS A 76 -0.41 12.07 0.07
N SER A 77 -0.43 10.90 0.70
CA SER A 77 0.46 10.58 1.84
C SER A 77 1.92 10.40 1.42
N LEU A 78 2.17 9.98 0.17
CA LEU A 78 3.50 9.90 -0.40
C LEU A 78 4.01 11.25 -0.92
N GLN A 79 3.13 12.22 -1.18
CA GLN A 79 3.47 13.60 -1.52
C GLN A 79 3.85 14.45 -0.28
N MET A 80 4.52 13.83 0.70
CA MET A 80 5.21 14.56 1.77
C MET A 80 6.04 15.69 1.15
N PRO A 81 5.94 16.91 1.71
CA PRO A 81 6.34 18.12 1.02
C PRO A 81 7.82 18.04 0.70
N LEU A 82 8.15 18.20 -0.58
CA LEU A 82 9.42 18.81 -0.94
C LEU A 82 9.52 20.07 -0.07
N THR A 83 10.41 20.07 0.90
CA THR A 83 11.06 21.31 1.32
C THR A 83 11.49 21.97 0.03
N SER A 84 10.67 22.91 -0.44
CA SER A 84 11.03 23.87 -1.46
C SER A 84 12.33 24.48 -0.95
N PRO A 85 13.48 24.31 -1.63
CA PRO A 85 14.48 25.34 -1.49
C PRO A 85 13.80 26.57 -2.06
N GLU A 86 13.43 27.49 -1.20
CA GLU A 86 13.20 28.87 -1.58
C GLU A 86 14.38 29.25 -2.49
N PRO A 87 14.17 29.55 -3.78
CA PRO A 87 15.21 30.22 -4.52
C PRO A 87 15.24 31.61 -3.87
N ASP A 88 16.24 31.83 -3.01
CA ASP A 88 16.71 33.16 -2.67
C ASP A 88 16.92 33.86 -4.03
N ALA A 89 15.94 34.66 -4.40
CA ALA A 89 15.95 35.49 -5.59
C ALA A 89 16.89 36.67 -5.28
N ASP A 90 18.18 36.37 -5.12
CA ASP A 90 19.21 37.39 -5.23
C ASP A 90 19.42 37.62 -6.73
N GLU A 91 18.69 38.62 -7.21
CA GLU A 91 18.86 39.24 -8.51
C GLU A 91 20.35 39.48 -8.78
N ARG A 92 20.98 38.75 -9.70
CA ARG A 92 22.26 39.18 -10.30
C ARG A 92 22.66 38.32 -11.51
N PHE A 93 22.60 38.95 -12.70
CA PHE A 93 23.36 38.63 -13.92
C PHE A 93 23.03 37.28 -14.61
N ARG A 94 22.95 37.13 -15.93
CA ARG A 94 23.06 37.94 -17.15
C ARG A 94 22.71 36.97 -18.28
N ASP A 95 22.07 37.46 -19.33
CA ASP A 95 22.21 37.03 -20.74
C ASP A 95 22.46 35.55 -21.06
N GLY A 96 21.54 34.93 -21.80
CA GLY A 96 21.83 33.69 -22.51
C GLY A 96 20.61 33.04 -23.15
N ASP A 97 20.17 33.58 -24.28
CA ASP A 97 19.23 32.95 -25.21
C ASP A 97 19.64 31.52 -25.58
N THR A 98 18.75 30.53 -25.45
CA THR A 98 18.74 29.34 -26.33
C THR A 98 17.33 28.73 -26.35
N GLU A 99 16.62 28.95 -27.46
CA GLU A 99 15.49 28.14 -27.92
C GLU A 99 15.96 26.69 -28.20
N PHE A 100 15.16 25.66 -27.90
CA PHE A 100 14.43 24.86 -28.90
C PHE A 100 13.78 23.60 -28.30
N ASP A 101 12.61 23.31 -28.87
CA ASP A 101 11.62 22.26 -28.62
C ASP A 101 12.11 20.85 -29.03
N THR A 102 11.74 19.78 -28.31
CA THR A 102 11.63 18.43 -28.90
C THR A 102 10.68 17.53 -28.08
N ALA A 103 9.52 17.26 -28.67
CA ALA A 103 8.58 16.23 -28.29
C ALA A 103 9.11 14.79 -28.52
N GLY A 104 8.65 13.82 -27.73
CA GLY A 104 8.44 12.47 -28.25
C GLY A 104 8.62 11.28 -27.28
N VAL A 105 7.76 10.28 -27.50
CA VAL A 105 8.01 8.83 -27.36
C VAL A 105 7.45 8.13 -26.10
N THR A 106 6.17 7.77 -26.21
CA THR A 106 5.53 6.43 -26.11
C THR A 106 5.94 5.41 -25.04
N ALA A 107 4.92 4.88 -24.37
CA ALA A 107 4.90 3.71 -23.51
C ALA A 107 5.37 2.42 -24.21
N SER A 108 6.09 1.56 -23.47
CA SER A 108 6.33 0.16 -23.85
C SER A 108 6.25 -0.77 -22.63
N SER A 109 5.52 -1.86 -22.84
CA SER A 109 5.22 -2.98 -21.93
C SER A 109 6.40 -3.93 -21.76
N CYS A 110 6.54 -4.59 -20.60
CA CYS A 110 7.26 -5.87 -20.47
C CYS A 110 6.76 -6.70 -19.27
N PHE A 111 5.92 -7.69 -19.58
CA PHE A 111 5.69 -9.07 -19.08
C PHE A 111 6.02 -9.54 -17.62
N PRO A 112 5.31 -10.59 -17.14
CA PRO A 112 5.08 -10.88 -15.73
C PRO A 112 6.08 -11.88 -15.12
N VAL A 113 6.25 -11.83 -13.80
CA VAL A 113 7.04 -12.80 -13.03
C VAL A 113 6.14 -13.88 -12.43
N ASP A 114 6.41 -15.11 -12.84
CA ASP A 114 5.82 -16.37 -12.39
C ASP A 114 6.28 -16.68 -10.94
N VAL A 115 5.35 -16.76 -9.98
CA VAL A 115 5.68 -17.15 -8.59
C VAL A 115 4.89 -18.39 -8.20
N LYS A 116 5.54 -19.52 -8.42
CA LYS A 116 5.17 -20.88 -8.01
C LYS A 116 4.93 -20.95 -6.49
N SER A 117 3.66 -21.04 -6.08
CA SER A 117 3.28 -21.29 -4.68
C SER A 117 3.44 -22.78 -4.34
N PRO A 118 4.16 -23.16 -3.27
CA PRO A 118 4.14 -24.52 -2.75
C PRO A 118 2.86 -24.79 -1.95
N SER A 119 2.14 -25.82 -2.37
CA SER A 119 1.04 -26.49 -1.65
C SER A 119 1.51 -27.00 -0.28
N VAL A 120 0.89 -26.56 0.81
CA VAL A 120 1.00 -27.22 2.12
C VAL A 120 -0.39 -27.55 2.65
N ARG A 121 -0.65 -28.85 2.72
CA ARG A 121 -1.80 -29.51 3.37
C ARG A 121 -1.75 -29.26 4.88
N ALA A 122 -2.91 -29.02 5.51
CA ALA A 122 -3.35 -29.68 6.74
C ALA A 122 -4.65 -29.05 7.28
N PHE A 123 -5.80 -29.48 6.77
CA PHE A 123 -7.01 -29.51 7.56
C PHE A 123 -6.95 -30.78 8.42
N GLY A 124 -6.46 -30.63 9.65
CA GLY A 124 -6.55 -31.65 10.68
C GLY A 124 -7.95 -31.64 11.26
N ASN A 125 -8.74 -32.62 10.85
CA ASN A 125 -10.07 -32.94 11.34
C ASN A 125 -10.02 -33.24 12.85
N VAL A 126 -10.63 -32.39 13.69
CA VAL A 126 -10.73 -32.64 15.14
C VAL A 126 -12.17 -32.99 15.47
N THR A 127 -12.46 -34.29 15.51
CA THR A 127 -13.65 -34.87 16.17
C THR A 127 -13.33 -35.11 17.64
N PHE A 128 -14.07 -34.48 18.55
CA PHE A 128 -14.11 -34.85 19.97
C PHE A 128 -15.35 -35.72 20.22
N GLN A 129 -15.12 -36.99 20.52
CA GLN A 129 -16.06 -37.92 21.16
C GLN A 129 -15.31 -38.59 22.31
N SER A 130 -15.79 -38.41 23.54
CA SER A 130 -15.54 -39.15 24.82
C SER A 130 -16.10 -38.20 25.90
N ASP A 131 -17.13 -38.46 26.68
CA ASP A 131 -17.58 -39.67 27.41
C ASP A 131 -19.10 -39.90 27.24
#